data_AF-A0A963RL81-F1
#
_entry.id   AF-A0A963RL81-F1
#
_cell.length_a   1.000
_cell.length_b   1.000
_cell.length_c   1.000
_cell.angle_alpha   90.00
_cell.angle_beta   90.00
_cell.angle_gamma   90.00
#
_symmetry.space_group_name_H-M   'P 1'
#
loop_
_entity.id
_entity.type
_entity.pdbx_description
1 polymer ?
#
loop_
_entity_poly.entity_id
_entity_poly.type
_entity_poly.pdbx_seq_one_letter_code
_entity_poly.pdbx_strand_id
1 'polypeptide(L)'
;MPDLYDIGALVGGLVLLVVGGDLMVRGAVRLAERLGLSPMLIGLVVVGLGTSTPELAASVQAALAGSPGIALGNIVGSNMANALLVLGASALIAPMAVERNALWRDGGVGLVATLALLGAAFTLGLNQLVAAAFLVALAAYVWHAYRQEKLAPVDHTAAMDVALASEGVDPALVPHDRPEGSLWGAIALFVIGLAVIVGGGT
;
A
#
# COMPACT_ATOMS: atom_id res chain seq x y z
N MET A 1 -23.90 17.46 17.21
CA MET A 1 -23.60 16.03 17.41
C MET A 1 -23.81 15.39 16.04
N PRO A 2 -22.95 14.49 15.58
CA PRO A 2 -23.19 13.80 14.31
C PRO A 2 -24.53 13.06 14.41
N ASP A 3 -25.37 13.22 13.40
CA ASP A 3 -26.64 12.51 13.34
C ASP A 3 -26.38 11.04 12.95
N LEU A 4 -27.33 10.14 13.21
CA LEU A 4 -27.19 8.71 12.89
C LEU A 4 -26.83 8.47 11.41
N TYR A 5 -27.28 9.37 10.54
CA TYR A 5 -26.93 9.40 9.13
C TYR A 5 -25.43 9.61 8.89
N ASP A 6 -24.79 10.53 9.61
CA ASP A 6 -23.37 10.83 9.46
C ASP A 6 -22.50 9.64 9.87
N ILE A 7 -22.89 8.97 10.97
CA ILE A 7 -22.21 7.75 11.44
C ILE A 7 -22.40 6.63 10.41
N GLY A 8 -23.62 6.47 9.88
CA GLY A 8 -23.92 5.49 8.84
C GLY A 8 -23.11 5.73 7.56
N ALA A 9 -23.01 6.98 7.11
CA ALA A 9 -22.22 7.37 5.95
C ALA A 9 -20.73 7.10 6.17
N LEU A 10 -20.19 7.41 7.35
CA LEU A 10 -18.79 7.15 7.68
C LEU A 10 -18.45 5.65 7.70
N VAL A 11 -19.29 4.83 8.32
CA VAL A 11 -19.10 3.37 8.33
C VAL A 11 -19.27 2.81 6.91
N GLY A 12 -20.26 3.28 6.16
CA GLY A 12 -20.45 2.89 4.77
C GLY A 12 -19.26 3.21 3.88
N GLY A 13 -18.73 4.44 3.97
CA GLY A 13 -17.54 4.88 3.25
C GLY A 13 -16.31 4.05 3.60
N LEU A 14 -16.11 3.74 4.88
CA LEU A 14 -15.02 2.86 5.33
C LEU A 14 -15.13 1.46 4.71
N VAL A 15 -16.32 0.86 4.73
CA VAL A 15 -16.56 -0.46 4.12
C VAL A 15 -16.29 -0.41 2.61
N LEU A 16 -16.76 0.63 1.92
CA LEU A 16 -16.51 0.80 0.48
C LEU A 16 -15.01 0.96 0.20
N LEU A 17 -14.26 1.74 0.98
CA LEU A 17 -12.82 1.88 0.82
C LEU A 17 -12.09 0.53 0.97
N VAL A 18 -12.46 -0.27 1.97
CA VAL A 18 -11.87 -1.60 2.21
C VAL A 18 -12.19 -2.56 1.07
N VAL A 19 -13.46 -2.67 0.68
CA VAL A 19 -13.90 -3.57 -0.40
C VAL A 19 -13.34 -3.12 -1.75
N GLY A 20 -13.37 -1.82 -2.04
CA GLY A 20 -12.81 -1.25 -3.26
C GLY A 20 -11.31 -1.48 -3.37
N GLY A 21 -10.59 -1.31 -2.26
CA GLY A 21 -9.17 -1.65 -2.14
C GLY A 21 -8.89 -3.10 -2.51
N ASP A 22 -9.59 -4.03 -1.88
CA ASP A 22 -9.45 -5.46 -2.14
C ASP A 22 -9.73 -5.83 -3.62
N LEU A 23 -10.84 -5.33 -4.18
CA LEU A 23 -11.17 -5.55 -5.59
C LEU A 23 -10.11 -4.97 -6.52
N MET A 24 -9.62 -3.77 -6.25
CA MET A 24 -8.60 -3.11 -7.07
C MET A 24 -7.29 -3.90 -7.05
N VAL A 25 -6.83 -4.33 -5.87
CA VAL A 25 -5.58 -5.11 -5.71
C VAL A 25 -5.69 -6.44 -6.46
N ARG A 26 -6.78 -7.19 -6.28
CA ARG A 26 -7.02 -8.45 -7.02
C ARG A 26 -7.04 -8.23 -8.54
N GLY A 27 -7.67 -7.16 -8.99
CA GLY A 27 -7.69 -6.77 -10.41
C GLY A 27 -6.30 -6.46 -10.93
N ALA A 28 -5.50 -5.73 -10.16
CA ALA A 28 -4.15 -5.36 -10.51
C ALA A 28 -3.20 -6.56 -10.58
N VAL A 29 -3.30 -7.51 -9.63
CA VAL A 29 -2.52 -8.76 -9.65
C VAL A 29 -2.82 -9.56 -10.93
N ARG A 30 -4.10 -9.78 -11.24
CA ARG A 30 -4.52 -10.51 -12.46
C ARG A 30 -4.10 -9.83 -13.76
N LEU A 31 -4.05 -8.50 -13.78
CA LEU A 31 -3.52 -7.75 -14.93
C LEU A 31 -2.01 -7.97 -15.06
N ALA A 32 -1.28 -7.89 -13.96
CA ALA A 32 0.16 -8.04 -13.94
C ALA A 32 0.63 -9.44 -14.39
N GLU A 33 -0.07 -10.50 -13.97
CA GLU A 33 0.17 -11.87 -14.46
C GLU A 33 0.03 -11.98 -15.97
N ARG A 34 -1.02 -11.38 -16.55
CA ARG A 34 -1.27 -11.40 -18.00
C ARG A 34 -0.24 -10.62 -18.80
N LEU A 35 0.35 -9.60 -18.18
CA LEU A 35 1.47 -8.85 -18.74
C LEU A 35 2.80 -9.61 -18.61
N GLY A 36 2.80 -10.80 -18.02
CA GLY A 36 3.99 -11.62 -17.82
C GLY A 36 4.95 -11.04 -16.78
N LEU A 37 4.44 -10.24 -15.83
CA LEU A 37 5.25 -9.73 -14.73
C LEU A 37 5.60 -10.87 -13.78
N SER A 38 6.85 -10.88 -13.28
CA SER A 38 7.27 -11.90 -12.33
C SER A 38 6.52 -11.77 -11.00
N PRO A 39 6.33 -12.87 -10.24
CA PRO A 39 5.71 -12.82 -8.91
C PRO A 39 6.36 -11.80 -7.98
N MET A 40 7.69 -11.67 -8.07
CA MET A 40 8.48 -10.66 -7.39
C MET A 40 8.06 -9.23 -7.75
N LEU A 41 7.90 -8.91 -9.03
CA LEU A 41 7.43 -7.57 -9.46
C LEU A 41 5.98 -7.30 -9.02
N ILE A 42 5.15 -8.33 -9.02
CA ILE A 42 3.76 -8.24 -8.53
C ILE A 42 3.75 -7.93 -7.04
N GLY A 43 4.51 -8.65 -6.21
CA GLY A 43 4.63 -8.38 -4.78
C GLY A 43 5.19 -6.98 -4.49
N LEU A 44 6.28 -6.61 -5.16
CA LEU A 44 6.98 -5.35 -4.93
C LEU A 44 6.13 -4.12 -5.29
N VAL A 45 5.49 -4.14 -6.46
CA VAL A 45 4.85 -2.94 -7.04
C VAL A 45 3.35 -2.99 -6.92
N VAL A 46 2.73 -4.11 -7.31
CA VAL A 46 1.27 -4.21 -7.44
C VAL A 46 0.62 -4.35 -6.08
N VAL A 47 1.09 -5.32 -5.28
CA VAL A 47 0.58 -5.54 -3.93
C VAL A 47 1.02 -4.38 -3.03
N GLY A 48 2.31 -4.04 -3.03
CA GLY A 48 2.85 -2.98 -2.17
C GLY A 48 2.21 -1.60 -2.35
N LEU A 49 1.97 -1.15 -3.60
CA LEU A 49 1.25 0.12 -3.84
C LEU A 49 -0.26 -0.04 -3.74
N GLY A 50 -0.79 -1.20 -4.14
CA GLY A 50 -2.21 -1.47 -4.17
C GLY A 50 -2.85 -1.38 -2.80
N THR A 51 -2.20 -1.90 -1.76
CA THR A 51 -2.71 -1.84 -0.37
C THR A 51 -2.74 -0.43 0.21
N SER A 52 -1.91 0.50 -0.29
CA SER A 52 -1.88 1.90 0.16
C SER A 52 -2.77 2.82 -0.69
N THR A 53 -3.48 2.27 -1.68
CA THR A 53 -4.28 3.06 -2.62
C THR A 53 -5.55 3.63 -1.99
N PRO A 54 -6.30 2.90 -1.13
CA PRO A 54 -7.42 3.49 -0.39
C PRO A 54 -7.00 4.70 0.47
N GLU A 55 -5.86 4.60 1.14
CA GLU A 55 -5.29 5.66 1.97
C GLU A 55 -4.86 6.85 1.11
N LEU A 56 -4.22 6.60 -0.03
CA LEU A 56 -3.88 7.64 -0.98
C LEU A 56 -5.14 8.37 -1.47
N ALA A 57 -6.18 7.63 -1.85
CA ALA A 57 -7.44 8.19 -2.32
C ALA A 57 -8.13 9.02 -1.23
N ALA A 58 -8.20 8.52 0.01
CA ALA A 58 -8.76 9.25 1.15
C ALA A 58 -7.96 10.53 1.46
N SER A 59 -6.63 10.45 1.47
CA SER A 59 -5.76 11.62 1.72
C SER A 59 -5.84 12.66 0.60
N VAL A 60 -5.86 12.25 -0.66
CA VAL A 60 -6.00 13.17 -1.80
C VAL A 60 -7.36 13.85 -1.77
N GLN A 61 -8.45 13.11 -1.54
CA GLN A 61 -9.78 13.68 -1.43
C GLN A 61 -9.88 14.67 -0.26
N ALA A 62 -9.37 14.33 0.91
CA ALA A 62 -9.32 15.24 2.06
C ALA A 62 -8.51 16.52 1.75
N ALA A 63 -7.37 16.40 1.07
CA ALA A 63 -6.57 17.55 0.67
C ALA A 63 -7.29 18.44 -0.35
N LEU A 64 -7.95 17.85 -1.36
CA LEU A 64 -8.75 18.57 -2.37
C LEU A 64 -10.00 19.23 -1.76
N ALA A 65 -10.57 18.62 -0.72
CA ALA A 65 -11.67 19.18 0.06
C ALA A 65 -11.24 20.30 1.04
N GLY A 66 -9.99 20.79 0.94
CA GLY A 66 -9.48 21.86 1.79
C GLY A 66 -9.21 21.43 3.24
N SER A 67 -9.12 20.12 3.50
CA SER A 67 -8.88 19.54 4.83
C SER A 67 -7.53 18.81 4.91
N PRO A 68 -6.38 19.49 4.70
CA PRO A 68 -5.06 18.86 4.69
C PRO A 68 -4.66 18.23 6.03
N GLY A 69 -5.24 18.69 7.14
CA GLY A 69 -5.04 18.06 8.45
C GLY A 69 -5.60 16.63 8.53
N ILE A 70 -6.74 16.36 7.87
CA ILE A 70 -7.30 15.00 7.75
C ILE A 70 -6.41 14.14 6.86
N ALA A 71 -5.92 14.69 5.74
CA ALA A 71 -5.00 14.00 4.85
C ALA A 71 -3.72 13.56 5.57
N LEU A 72 -3.14 14.44 6.39
CA LEU A 72 -1.97 14.13 7.22
C LEU A 72 -2.29 13.13 8.33
N GLY A 73 -3.42 13.30 9.00
CA GLY A 73 -3.89 12.36 10.02
C GLY A 73 -4.03 10.94 9.47
N ASN A 74 -4.54 10.80 8.24
CA ASN A 74 -4.64 9.52 7.56
C ASN A 74 -3.26 8.92 7.25
N ILE A 75 -2.32 9.71 6.71
CA ILE A 75 -0.96 9.23 6.37
C ILE A 75 -0.21 8.79 7.63
N VAL A 76 -0.20 9.62 8.68
CA VAL A 76 0.53 9.34 9.92
C VAL A 76 -0.15 8.21 10.68
N GLY A 77 -1.47 8.25 10.82
CA GLY A 77 -2.26 7.26 11.54
C GLY A 77 -2.14 5.86 10.94
N SER A 78 -2.22 5.73 9.61
CA SER A 78 -2.12 4.43 8.93
C SER A 78 -0.74 3.80 9.08
N ASN A 79 0.33 4.60 8.99
CA ASN A 79 1.70 4.11 9.24
C ASN A 79 1.91 3.68 10.69
N MET A 80 1.36 4.44 11.65
CA MET A 80 1.39 4.06 13.07
C MET A 80 0.61 2.77 13.33
N ALA A 81 -0.59 2.62 12.74
CA ALA A 81 -1.38 1.41 12.86
C ALA A 81 -0.64 0.20 12.25
N ASN A 82 -0.02 0.33 11.08
CA ASN A 82 0.73 -0.76 10.46
C ASN A 82 1.94 -1.17 11.31
N ALA A 83 2.70 -0.21 11.84
CA ALA A 83 3.90 -0.52 12.63
C ALA A 83 3.60 -1.02 14.05
N LEU A 84 2.61 -0.42 14.72
CA LEU A 84 2.33 -0.70 16.14
C LEU A 84 1.20 -1.70 16.34
N LEU A 85 0.09 -1.54 15.60
CA LEU A 85 -1.07 -2.40 15.75
C LEU A 85 -0.88 -3.69 14.95
N VAL A 86 -0.67 -3.61 13.63
CA VAL A 86 -0.58 -4.81 12.77
C VAL A 86 0.71 -5.59 13.08
N LEU A 87 1.88 -4.98 12.88
CA LEU A 87 3.15 -5.65 13.12
C LEU A 87 3.35 -6.02 14.60
N GLY A 88 2.96 -5.13 15.52
CA GLY A 88 3.05 -5.40 16.96
C GLY A 88 2.15 -6.54 17.42
N ALA A 89 0.88 -6.58 16.98
CA ALA A 89 -0.01 -7.69 17.29
C ALA A 89 0.47 -9.00 16.64
N SER A 90 0.91 -8.97 15.38
CA SER A 90 1.48 -10.14 14.70
C SER A 90 2.68 -10.70 15.45
N ALA A 91 3.59 -9.85 15.93
CA ALA A 91 4.76 -10.28 16.70
C ALA A 91 4.40 -10.87 18.08
N LEU A 92 3.28 -10.45 18.68
CA LEU A 92 2.77 -11.03 19.93
C LEU A 92 2.10 -12.40 19.71
N ILE A 93 1.38 -12.56 18.60
CA ILE A 93 0.65 -13.80 18.27
C ILE A 93 1.61 -14.87 17.73
N ALA A 94 2.47 -14.49 16.79
CA ALA A 94 3.43 -15.35 16.11
C ALA A 94 4.82 -14.69 16.14
N PRO A 95 5.63 -14.97 17.17
CA PRO A 95 6.96 -14.38 17.31
C PRO A 95 7.82 -14.63 16.05
N MET A 96 8.23 -13.53 15.41
CA MET A 96 8.98 -13.58 14.15
C MET A 96 10.47 -13.35 14.42
N ALA A 97 11.33 -14.24 13.88
CA ALA A 97 12.76 -13.99 13.83
C ALA A 97 13.08 -13.16 12.57
N VAL A 98 13.43 -11.88 12.76
CA VAL A 98 13.77 -10.97 11.66
C VAL A 98 15.29 -10.92 11.50
N GLU A 99 15.77 -11.09 10.27
CA GLU A 99 17.19 -10.91 9.97
C GLU A 99 17.60 -9.46 10.23
N ARG A 100 18.70 -9.26 10.99
CA ARG A 100 19.17 -7.92 11.38
C ARG A 100 19.39 -7.01 10.17
N ASN A 101 19.90 -7.54 9.06
CA ASN A 101 20.16 -6.75 7.86
C ASN A 101 18.86 -6.25 7.22
N ALA A 102 17.85 -7.11 7.10
CA ALA A 102 16.53 -6.73 6.58
C ALA A 102 15.85 -5.68 7.49
N LEU A 103 15.94 -5.85 8.82
CA LEU A 103 15.38 -4.91 9.78
C LEU A 103 15.97 -3.50 9.61
N TRP A 104 17.29 -3.36 9.51
CA TRP A 104 17.93 -2.06 9.35
C TRP A 104 17.82 -1.49 7.94
N ARG A 105 17.75 -2.34 6.92
CA ARG A 105 17.51 -1.89 5.54
C ARG A 105 16.11 -1.30 5.41
N ASP A 106 15.08 -2.06 5.77
CA ASP A 106 13.69 -1.67 5.48
C ASP A 106 13.14 -0.76 6.59
N GLY A 107 13.32 -1.16 7.85
CA GLY A 107 12.93 -0.36 9.00
C GLY A 107 13.76 0.93 9.15
N GLY A 108 15.06 0.88 8.83
CA GLY A 108 15.93 2.06 8.87
C GLY A 108 15.56 3.09 7.81
N VAL A 109 15.26 2.66 6.58
CA VAL A 109 14.76 3.56 5.52
C VAL A 109 13.43 4.18 5.93
N GLY A 110 12.50 3.39 6.48
CA GLY A 110 11.22 3.90 7.00
C GLY A 110 11.39 4.94 8.11
N LEU A 111 12.32 4.70 9.04
CA LEU A 111 12.65 5.65 10.11
C LEU A 111 13.24 6.95 9.56
N VAL A 112 14.21 6.86 8.64
CA VAL A 112 14.82 8.04 8.00
C VAL A 112 13.77 8.83 7.24
N ALA A 113 12.89 8.18 6.48
CA ALA A 113 11.82 8.84 5.76
C ALA A 113 10.84 9.56 6.70
N THR A 114 10.49 8.93 7.83
CA THR A 114 9.62 9.53 8.86
C THR A 114 10.28 10.76 9.50
N LEU A 115 11.56 10.66 9.88
CA LEU A 115 12.30 11.79 10.46
C LEU A 115 12.47 12.93 9.44
N ALA A 116 12.72 12.61 8.18
CA ALA A 116 12.79 13.59 7.10
C ALA A 116 11.45 14.30 6.91
N LEU A 117 10.32 13.57 6.96
CA LEU A 117 8.99 14.15 6.82
C LEU A 117 8.67 15.09 7.98
N LEU A 118 8.96 14.67 9.21
CA LEU A 118 8.82 15.51 10.40
C LEU A 118 9.71 16.76 10.31
N GLY A 119 10.99 16.59 9.97
CA GLY A 119 11.94 17.69 9.80
C GLY A 119 11.45 18.70 8.76
N ALA A 120 11.00 18.23 7.60
CA ALA A 120 10.45 19.09 6.55
C ALA A 120 9.18 19.81 7.02
N ALA A 121 8.28 19.13 7.72
CA ALA A 121 7.06 19.73 8.26
C ALA A 121 7.34 20.87 9.25
N PHE A 122 8.35 20.74 10.12
CA PHE A 122 8.70 21.76 11.12
C PHE A 122 9.59 22.90 10.58
N THR A 123 10.26 22.73 9.44
CA THR A 123 11.23 23.71 8.93
C THR A 123 10.79 24.38 7.64
N LEU A 124 10.47 23.59 6.61
CA LEU A 124 10.19 24.05 5.24
C LEU A 124 8.69 24.15 4.95
N GLY A 125 7.87 23.50 5.78
CA GLY A 125 6.46 23.25 5.51
C GLY A 125 6.26 22.19 4.42
N LEU A 126 5.05 21.66 4.31
CA LEU A 126 4.70 20.64 3.32
C LEU A 126 4.25 21.31 2.02
N ASN A 127 5.23 21.79 1.26
CA ASN A 127 5.03 22.44 -0.03
C ASN A 127 5.32 21.50 -1.22
N GLN A 128 5.06 21.97 -2.43
CA GLN A 128 5.25 21.18 -3.67
C GLN A 128 6.70 20.72 -3.88
N LEU A 129 7.69 21.51 -3.43
CA LEU A 129 9.10 21.15 -3.55
C LEU A 129 9.45 19.97 -2.63
N VAL A 130 8.98 20.00 -1.38
CA VAL A 130 9.12 18.89 -0.43
C VAL A 130 8.42 17.65 -0.99
N ALA A 131 7.19 17.78 -1.49
CA ALA A 131 6.47 16.68 -2.11
C ALA A 131 7.24 16.07 -3.30
N ALA A 132 7.78 16.91 -4.19
CA ALA A 132 8.60 16.45 -5.31
C ALA A 132 9.87 15.71 -4.85
N ALA A 133 10.54 16.20 -3.80
CA ALA A 133 11.70 15.54 -3.22
C ALA A 133 11.34 14.16 -2.65
N PHE A 134 10.21 14.03 -1.93
CA PHE A 134 9.73 12.73 -1.42
C PHE A 134 9.34 11.78 -2.54
N LEU A 135 8.73 12.26 -3.63
CA LEU A 135 8.41 11.43 -4.79
C LEU A 135 9.67 10.93 -5.51
N VAL A 136 10.69 11.79 -5.65
CA VAL A 136 11.99 11.37 -6.21
C VAL A 136 12.67 10.36 -5.30
N ALA A 137 12.64 10.57 -3.99
CA ALA A 137 13.18 9.62 -3.02
C ALA A 137 12.46 8.26 -3.05
N LEU A 138 11.12 8.28 -3.15
CA LEU A 138 10.31 7.07 -3.30
C LEU A 138 10.65 6.33 -4.61
N ALA A 139 10.72 7.04 -5.74
CA ALA A 139 11.08 6.45 -7.02
C ALA A 139 12.50 5.86 -6.99
N ALA A 140 13.46 6.55 -6.36
CA ALA A 140 14.81 6.05 -6.17
C ALA A 140 14.85 4.81 -5.27
N TYR A 141 14.06 4.78 -4.19
CA TYR A 141 13.94 3.62 -3.31
C TYR A 141 13.34 2.41 -4.03
N VAL A 142 12.22 2.59 -4.74
CA VAL A 142 11.59 1.51 -5.52
C VAL A 142 12.54 0.99 -6.60
N TRP A 143 13.25 1.89 -7.30
CA TRP A 143 14.25 1.50 -8.29
C TRP A 143 15.42 0.72 -7.68
N HIS A 144 15.89 1.17 -6.51
CA HIS A 144 16.95 0.50 -5.79
C HIS A 144 16.51 -0.87 -5.28
N ALA A 145 15.31 -0.98 -4.68
CA ALA A 145 14.70 -2.24 -4.27
C ALA A 145 14.56 -3.20 -5.45
N TYR A 146 14.01 -2.73 -6.58
CA TYR A 146 13.91 -3.52 -7.81
C TYR A 146 15.27 -4.03 -8.31
N ARG A 147 16.31 -3.19 -8.28
CA ARG A 147 17.67 -3.62 -8.67
C ARG A 147 18.27 -4.64 -7.70
N GLN A 148 18.05 -4.47 -6.40
CA GLN A 148 18.52 -5.43 -5.40
C GLN A 148 17.84 -6.79 -5.58
N GLU A 149 16.53 -6.79 -5.79
CA GLU A 149 15.78 -8.04 -5.98
C GLU A 149 16.16 -8.76 -7.27
N LYS A 150 16.41 -8.03 -8.36
CA LYS A 150 16.89 -8.66 -9.61
C LYS A 150 18.26 -9.33 -9.48
N LEU A 151 19.06 -8.93 -8.49
CA LEU A 151 20.39 -9.46 -8.22
C LEU A 151 20.39 -10.56 -7.13
N ALA A 152 19.29 -10.69 -6.38
CA ALA A 152 19.15 -11.68 -5.32
C ALA A 152 18.72 -13.05 -5.88
N PRO A 153 19.15 -14.17 -5.27
CA PRO A 153 18.63 -15.49 -5.59
C PRO A 153 17.11 -15.54 -5.44
N VAL A 154 16.41 -16.11 -6.43
CA VAL A 154 14.93 -16.06 -6.57
C VAL A 154 14.19 -16.55 -5.32
N ASP A 155 14.75 -17.54 -4.61
CA ASP A 155 14.09 -18.24 -3.49
C ASP A 155 14.06 -17.45 -2.17
N HIS A 156 14.70 -16.27 -2.06
CA HIS A 156 14.80 -15.49 -0.81
C HIS A 156 14.62 -13.98 -1.05
N THR A 157 13.70 -13.59 -1.94
CA THR A 157 13.40 -12.16 -2.17
C THR A 157 12.23 -11.71 -1.30
N ALA A 158 12.34 -10.53 -0.70
CA ALA A 158 11.29 -9.97 0.17
C ALA A 158 9.94 -9.84 -0.57
N ALA A 159 9.94 -9.44 -1.84
CA ALA A 159 8.71 -9.43 -2.62
C ALA A 159 8.13 -10.82 -2.91
N MET A 160 8.97 -11.86 -3.03
CA MET A 160 8.50 -13.24 -3.12
C MET A 160 7.93 -13.70 -1.78
N ASP A 161 8.60 -13.40 -0.66
CA ASP A 161 8.09 -13.73 0.68
C ASP A 161 6.74 -13.05 0.94
N VAL A 162 6.57 -11.80 0.49
CA VAL A 162 5.27 -11.09 0.56
C VAL A 162 4.23 -11.74 -0.35
N ALA A 163 4.60 -12.16 -1.56
CA ALA A 163 3.70 -12.86 -2.47
C ALA A 163 3.27 -14.22 -1.90
N LEU A 164 4.19 -14.99 -1.32
CA LEU A 164 3.95 -16.27 -0.65
C LEU A 164 3.18 -16.10 0.67
N ALA A 165 3.46 -15.05 1.45
CA ALA A 165 2.68 -14.75 2.65
C ALA A 165 1.23 -14.41 2.30
N SER A 166 1.02 -13.74 1.16
CA SER A 166 -0.32 -13.47 0.63
C SER A 166 -1.05 -14.75 0.22
N GLU A 167 -0.34 -15.81 -0.20
CA GLU A 167 -0.91 -17.13 -0.51
C GLU A 167 -1.64 -17.78 0.68
N GLY A 168 -1.10 -17.61 1.89
CA GLY A 168 -1.71 -18.15 3.11
C GLY A 168 -2.92 -17.37 3.62
N VAL A 169 -3.14 -16.14 3.13
CA VAL A 169 -4.18 -15.22 3.63
C VAL A 169 -5.31 -15.04 2.61
N ASP A 170 -4.97 -14.87 1.33
CA ASP A 170 -5.95 -14.75 0.24
C ASP A 170 -5.44 -15.42 -1.05
N PRO A 171 -5.96 -16.61 -1.40
CA PRO A 171 -5.53 -17.37 -2.57
C PRO A 171 -5.70 -16.60 -3.89
N ALA A 172 -6.56 -15.58 -3.94
CA ALA A 172 -6.79 -14.79 -5.15
C ALA A 172 -5.69 -13.75 -5.45
N LEU A 173 -4.78 -13.51 -4.51
CA LEU A 173 -3.64 -12.59 -4.66
C LEU A 173 -2.36 -13.31 -5.11
N VAL A 174 -2.42 -14.63 -5.28
CA VAL A 174 -1.28 -15.48 -5.67
C VAL A 174 -1.00 -15.32 -7.15
N PRO A 175 0.22 -14.90 -7.54
CA PRO A 175 0.63 -14.93 -8.93
C PRO A 175 0.62 -16.35 -9.50
N HIS A 176 -0.24 -16.64 -10.46
CA HIS A 176 -0.32 -17.94 -11.12
C HIS A 176 0.55 -18.00 -12.38
N ASP A 177 1.20 -19.14 -12.61
CA ASP A 177 1.96 -19.43 -13.84
C ASP A 177 1.08 -19.38 -15.11
N ARG A 178 -0.24 -19.49 -14.94
CA ARG A 178 -1.24 -19.33 -16.00
C ARG A 178 -2.30 -18.34 -15.55
N PRO A 179 -2.50 -17.22 -16.26
CA PRO A 179 -3.50 -16.24 -15.87
C PRO A 179 -4.90 -16.84 -15.96
N GLU A 180 -5.57 -17.01 -14.82
CA GLU A 180 -6.95 -17.51 -14.78
C GLU A 180 -7.95 -16.41 -15.21
N GLY A 181 -9.04 -16.81 -15.91
CA GLY A 181 -10.15 -15.92 -16.28
C GLY A 181 -10.00 -15.14 -17.60
N SER A 182 -10.73 -14.04 -17.75
CA SER A 182 -10.70 -13.14 -18.94
C SER A 182 -9.94 -11.84 -18.64
N LEU A 183 -9.23 -11.28 -19.64
CA LEU A 183 -8.52 -10.00 -19.53
C LEU A 183 -9.50 -8.89 -19.19
N TRP A 184 -10.67 -8.93 -19.82
CA TRP A 184 -11.77 -8.02 -19.53
C TRP A 184 -12.28 -8.16 -18.10
N GLY A 185 -12.25 -9.36 -17.54
CA GLY A 185 -12.57 -9.59 -16.13
C GLY A 185 -11.57 -8.94 -15.18
N ALA A 186 -10.28 -9.01 -15.49
CA ALA A 186 -9.22 -8.36 -14.70
C ALA A 186 -9.32 -6.83 -14.78
N ILE A 187 -9.53 -6.28 -15.99
CA ILE A 187 -9.76 -4.84 -16.20
C ILE A 187 -11.02 -4.39 -15.44
N ALA A 188 -12.13 -5.11 -15.58
CA ALA A 188 -13.38 -4.78 -14.90
C ALA A 188 -13.19 -4.77 -13.37
N LEU A 189 -12.52 -5.78 -12.82
CA LEU A 189 -12.26 -5.87 -11.38
C LEU A 189 -11.43 -4.68 -10.88
N PHE A 190 -10.37 -4.33 -11.60
CA PHE A 190 -9.54 -3.17 -11.29
C PHE A 190 -10.33 -1.85 -11.34
N VAL A 191 -11.09 -1.63 -12.42
CA VAL A 191 -11.87 -0.39 -12.63
C VAL A 191 -13.01 -0.28 -11.62
N ILE A 192 -13.71 -1.38 -11.31
CA ILE A 192 -14.76 -1.40 -10.29
C ILE A 192 -14.16 -1.09 -8.92
N GLY A 193 -13.04 -1.71 -8.56
CA GLY A 193 -12.34 -1.42 -7.31
C GLY A 193 -11.99 0.05 -7.19
N LEU A 194 -11.38 0.62 -8.24
CA LEU A 194 -11.05 2.05 -8.29
C LEU A 194 -12.29 2.95 -8.15
N ALA A 195 -13.38 2.63 -8.85
CA ALA A 195 -14.63 3.39 -8.77
C ALA A 195 -15.25 3.32 -7.37
N VAL A 196 -15.19 2.16 -6.71
CA VAL A 196 -15.68 1.97 -5.34
C VAL A 196 -14.82 2.73 -4.33
N ILE A 197 -13.50 2.77 -4.49
CA ILE A 197 -12.61 3.59 -3.65
C ILE A 197 -12.96 5.07 -3.78
N VAL A 198 -13.11 5.56 -5.01
CA VAL A 198 -13.43 6.96 -5.26
C VAL A 198 -14.82 7.30 -4.70
N GLY A 199 -15.83 6.46 -4.97
CA GLY A 199 -17.18 6.67 -4.46
C GLY A 199 -17.34 6.48 -2.95
N GLY A 200 -16.45 5.73 -2.30
CA GLY A 200 -16.43 5.56 -0.85
C GLY A 200 -15.83 6.75 -0.08
N GLY A 201 -15.10 7.63 -0.76
CA GLY A 201 -14.49 8.82 -0.17
C GLY A 201 -15.24 10.14 -0.42
N THR A 202 -16.33 10.11 -1.20
CA THR A 202 -17.23 11.24 -1.47
C THR A 202 -18.43 11.24 -0.54
#